data_AF-A0A1D6EMD3-F1
#
_entry.id   AF-A0A1D6EMD3-F1
#
_cell.length_a   1.000
_cell.length_b   1.000
_cell.length_c   1.000
_cell.angle_alpha   90.00
_cell.angle_beta   90.00
_cell.angle_gamma   90.00
#
_symmetry.space_group_name_H-M   'P 1'
#
loop_
_entity.id
_entity.type
_entity.pdbx_description
1 polymer ?
#
loop_
_entity_poly.entity_id
_entity_poly.type
_entity_poly.pdbx_seq_one_letter_code
_entity_poly.pdbx_strand_id
1 'polypeptide(L)'
;MIRGKSQAAVQAFREAVKFKRNSWEIWENYSKVALDTGNIRLTLEALKTVLNLSSNKQFSVGILDKVMTMLEEQSPDFVDTHEASDDANKDTRQSNQLLDITGDILQQIVRSGGSNAAIWGLYARWHKTKGNLIACSEALLKQVRSLQGSGLLHDQMKFAKYAQASLKLCKVYMEISSSTGSRRELLTAEMHLKSTLKQTMDFSDTEEYKALDNCLEEIKNLIAATA
;
A
#
# COMPACT_ATOMS: atom_id res chain seq x y z
N MET A 1 -21.04 6.18 -10.67
CA MET A 1 -22.11 6.51 -9.70
C MET A 1 -22.51 7.98 -9.88
N ILE A 2 -23.80 8.31 -9.75
CA ILE A 2 -24.36 9.64 -10.08
C ILE A 2 -23.88 10.69 -9.07
N ARG A 3 -22.98 11.60 -9.49
CA ARG A 3 -22.33 12.63 -8.65
C ARG A 3 -23.29 13.52 -7.83
N GLY A 4 -24.55 13.66 -8.25
CA GLY A 4 -25.55 14.47 -7.53
C GLY A 4 -26.17 13.78 -6.29
N LYS A 5 -26.22 12.45 -6.24
CA LYS A 5 -26.80 11.72 -5.10
C LYS A 5 -25.83 11.54 -3.94
N SER A 6 -24.52 11.60 -4.20
CA SER A 6 -23.49 11.38 -3.19
C SER A 6 -23.35 12.54 -2.21
N GLN A 7 -23.50 13.81 -2.63
CA GLN A 7 -23.40 14.97 -1.72
C GLN A 7 -24.55 15.05 -0.71
N ALA A 8 -25.79 14.84 -1.15
CA ALA A 8 -26.94 14.78 -0.23
C ALA A 8 -26.78 13.64 0.79
N ALA A 9 -26.24 12.50 0.35
CA ALA A 9 -25.94 11.38 1.23
C ALA A 9 -24.82 11.72 2.25
N VAL A 10 -23.76 12.44 1.85
CA VAL A 10 -22.74 12.94 2.80
C VAL A 10 -23.40 13.78 3.89
N GLN A 11 -24.28 14.71 3.53
CA GLN A 11 -24.95 15.57 4.52
C GLN A 11 -25.90 14.77 5.43
N ALA A 12 -26.64 13.81 4.89
CA ALA A 12 -27.50 12.93 5.68
C ALA A 12 -26.70 12.10 6.69
N PHE A 13 -25.59 11.48 6.26
CA PHE A 13 -24.73 10.73 7.17
C PHE A 13 -23.99 11.63 8.16
N ARG A 14 -23.62 12.86 7.78
CA ARG A 14 -23.07 13.86 8.69
C ARG A 14 -24.02 14.20 9.83
N GLU A 15 -25.33 14.32 9.56
CA GLU A 15 -26.32 14.47 10.63
C GLU A 15 -26.49 13.17 11.42
N ALA A 16 -26.55 12.01 10.75
CA ALA A 16 -26.71 10.71 11.41
C ALA A 16 -25.60 10.42 12.43
N VAL A 17 -24.33 10.72 12.11
CA VAL A 17 -23.21 10.53 13.04
C VAL A 17 -23.31 11.44 14.26
N LYS A 18 -24.01 12.58 14.20
CA LYS A 18 -24.23 13.42 15.40
C LYS A 18 -25.18 12.76 16.40
N PHE A 19 -26.21 12.04 15.91
CA PHE A 19 -27.16 11.33 16.76
C PHE A 19 -26.65 9.96 17.22
N LYS A 20 -25.85 9.29 16.39
CA LYS A 20 -25.33 7.94 16.67
C LYS A 20 -23.80 7.90 16.66
N ARG A 21 -23.18 8.79 17.45
CA ARG A 21 -21.72 8.97 17.54
C ARG A 21 -20.94 7.69 17.88
N ASN A 22 -21.56 6.76 18.60
CA ASN A 22 -20.90 5.54 19.07
C ASN A 22 -21.13 4.32 18.16
N SER A 23 -21.88 4.46 17.05
CA SER A 23 -22.09 3.37 16.09
C SER A 23 -21.01 3.40 15.02
N TRP A 24 -20.09 2.43 15.08
CA TRP A 24 -19.03 2.29 14.09
C TRP A 24 -19.60 2.01 12.68
N GLU A 25 -20.75 1.35 12.56
CA GLU A 25 -21.41 1.03 11.29
C GLU A 25 -21.83 2.31 10.55
N ILE A 26 -22.31 3.31 11.29
CA ILE A 26 -22.74 4.59 10.71
C ILE A 26 -21.53 5.40 10.26
N TRP A 27 -20.45 5.39 11.05
CA TRP A 27 -19.18 5.97 10.64
C TRP A 27 -18.57 5.27 9.43
N GLU A 28 -18.69 3.95 9.33
CA GLU A 28 -18.23 3.19 8.16
C GLU A 28 -19.01 3.60 6.91
N ASN A 29 -20.33 3.70 6.99
CA ASN A 29 -21.15 4.17 5.87
C ASN A 29 -20.84 5.64 5.51
N TYR A 30 -20.60 6.50 6.50
CA TYR A 30 -20.15 7.87 6.26
C TYR A 30 -18.81 7.91 5.49
N SER A 31 -17.86 7.05 5.84
CA SER A 31 -16.55 6.97 5.14
C SER A 31 -16.70 6.59 3.66
N LYS A 32 -17.62 5.66 3.34
CA LYS A 32 -17.91 5.19 1.97
C LYS A 32 -18.47 6.34 1.13
N VAL A 33 -19.49 7.02 1.65
CA VAL A 33 -20.15 8.12 0.92
C VAL A 33 -19.23 9.34 0.80
N ALA A 34 -18.42 9.64 1.81
CA ALA A 34 -17.39 10.68 1.73
C ALA A 34 -16.38 10.37 0.61
N LEU A 35 -15.94 9.11 0.49
CA LEU A 35 -15.03 8.68 -0.56
C LEU A 35 -15.66 8.85 -1.95
N ASP A 36 -16.94 8.49 -2.11
CA ASP A 36 -17.67 8.65 -3.38
C ASP A 36 -17.80 10.11 -3.83
N THR A 37 -17.62 11.07 -2.92
CA THR A 37 -17.55 12.52 -3.22
C THR A 37 -16.13 13.05 -3.39
N GLY A 38 -15.11 12.21 -3.23
CA GLY A 38 -13.70 12.60 -3.29
C GLY A 38 -13.18 13.32 -2.04
N ASN A 39 -13.96 13.35 -0.95
CA ASN A 39 -13.52 14.01 0.29
C ASN A 39 -12.65 13.08 1.14
N ILE A 40 -11.37 12.97 0.76
CA ILE A 40 -10.40 12.08 1.40
C ILE A 40 -10.25 12.38 2.89
N ARG A 41 -10.26 13.65 3.30
CA ARG A 41 -10.14 14.05 4.71
C ARG A 41 -11.26 13.46 5.55
N LEU A 42 -12.52 13.67 5.13
CA LEU A 42 -13.68 13.12 5.83
C LEU A 42 -13.68 11.58 5.83
N THR A 43 -13.24 10.97 4.73
CA THR A 43 -13.07 9.51 4.67
C THR A 43 -12.10 9.01 5.73
N LEU A 44 -10.91 9.63 5.84
CA LEU A 44 -9.89 9.23 6.80
C LEU A 44 -10.32 9.49 8.26
N GLU A 45 -10.95 10.62 8.55
CA GLU A 45 -11.51 10.91 9.87
C GLU A 45 -12.57 9.89 10.29
N ALA A 46 -13.46 9.52 9.36
CA ALA A 46 -14.47 8.49 9.60
C ALA A 46 -13.83 7.12 9.82
N LEU A 47 -12.83 6.72 9.02
CA LEU A 47 -12.09 5.46 9.21
C LEU A 47 -11.38 5.41 10.57
N LYS A 48 -10.73 6.49 10.99
CA LYS A 48 -10.08 6.58 12.31
C LYS A 48 -11.10 6.41 13.44
N THR A 49 -12.29 6.98 13.28
CA THR A 49 -13.39 6.82 14.23
C THR A 49 -13.91 5.38 14.28
N VAL A 50 -14.08 4.72 13.13
CA VAL A 50 -14.45 3.29 13.06
C VAL A 50 -13.45 2.42 13.80
N LEU A 51 -12.14 2.63 13.58
CA LEU A 51 -11.09 1.90 14.28
C LEU A 51 -11.18 2.09 15.80
N ASN A 52 -11.32 3.33 16.25
CA ASN A 52 -11.40 3.63 17.69
C ASN A 52 -12.63 3.00 18.34
N LEU A 53 -13.81 3.14 17.74
CA LEU A 53 -15.06 2.58 18.26
C LEU A 53 -15.10 1.05 18.24
N SER A 54 -14.43 0.43 17.26
CA SER A 54 -14.37 -1.03 17.13
C SER A 54 -13.20 -1.68 17.89
N SER A 55 -12.45 -0.92 18.68
CA SER A 55 -11.22 -1.39 19.34
C SER A 55 -10.23 -2.03 18.34
N ASN A 56 -10.05 -1.38 17.18
CA ASN A 56 -9.19 -1.77 16.07
C ASN A 56 -9.59 -3.05 15.33
N LYS A 57 -10.83 -3.52 15.49
CA LYS A 57 -11.32 -4.75 14.84
C LYS A 57 -11.93 -4.51 13.46
N GLN A 58 -12.47 -3.32 13.20
CA GLN A 58 -13.14 -2.99 11.95
C GLN A 58 -12.36 -1.95 11.16
N PHE A 59 -12.09 -2.26 9.89
CA PHE A 59 -11.51 -1.35 8.90
C PHE A 59 -11.75 -1.90 7.50
N SER A 60 -11.79 -1.02 6.51
CA SER A 60 -11.96 -1.40 5.10
C SER A 60 -10.66 -1.25 4.33
N VAL A 61 -10.05 -2.38 3.97
CA VAL A 61 -8.86 -2.41 3.09
C VAL A 61 -9.15 -1.73 1.76
N GLY A 62 -10.34 -1.95 1.18
CA GLY A 62 -10.70 -1.37 -0.11
C GLY A 62 -10.85 0.16 -0.09
N ILE A 63 -11.29 0.75 1.02
CA ILE A 63 -11.34 2.22 1.18
C ILE A 63 -9.91 2.76 1.32
N LEU A 64 -9.08 2.14 2.16
CA LEU A 64 -7.68 2.55 2.35
C LEU A 64 -6.88 2.43 1.05
N ASP A 65 -7.09 1.38 0.27
CA ASP A 65 -6.45 1.18 -1.03
C ASP A 65 -6.81 2.29 -2.02
N LYS A 66 -8.10 2.64 -2.12
CA LYS A 66 -8.55 3.76 -2.96
C LYS A 66 -7.96 5.09 -2.50
N VAL A 67 -7.92 5.35 -1.19
CA VAL A 67 -7.31 6.58 -0.65
C VAL A 67 -5.83 6.64 -1.01
N MET A 68 -5.07 5.55 -0.82
CA MET A 68 -3.65 5.50 -1.19
C MET A 68 -3.45 5.76 -2.69
N THR A 69 -4.28 5.17 -3.54
CA THR A 69 -4.21 5.40 -5.01
C THR A 69 -4.46 6.86 -5.35
N MET A 70 -5.47 7.50 -4.75
CA MET A 70 -5.73 8.92 -4.97
C MET A 70 -4.59 9.82 -4.49
N LEU A 71 -3.92 9.49 -3.38
CA LEU A 71 -2.79 10.26 -2.85
C LEU A 71 -1.52 10.08 -3.70
N GLU A 72 -1.30 8.88 -4.24
CA GLU A 72 -0.21 8.61 -5.18
C GLU A 72 -0.43 9.34 -6.53
N GLU A 73 -1.65 9.35 -7.07
CA GLU A 73 -2.00 10.06 -8.31
C GLU A 73 -1.90 11.59 -8.17
N GLN A 74 -2.17 12.13 -6.98
CA GLN A 74 -2.06 13.56 -6.67
C GLN A 74 -0.63 14.01 -6.37
N SER A 75 0.32 13.08 -6.31
CA SER A 75 1.73 13.41 -6.17
C SER A 75 2.35 13.46 -7.57
N PRO A 76 2.38 14.62 -8.26
CA PRO A 76 3.18 14.72 -9.47
C PRO A 76 4.63 14.49 -9.06
N ASP A 77 5.34 13.71 -9.86
CA ASP A 77 6.77 13.46 -9.72
C ASP A 77 7.51 14.73 -9.31
N PHE A 78 8.33 14.61 -8.26
CA PHE A 78 9.32 15.62 -7.85
C PHE A 78 10.30 15.83 -9.02
N VAL A 79 9.92 16.66 -9.99
CA VAL A 79 10.82 17.21 -10.99
C VAL A 79 10.97 18.69 -10.67
N ASP A 80 12.18 19.06 -10.24
CA ASP A 80 12.63 20.42 -10.01
C ASP A 80 12.20 21.33 -11.17
N THR A 81 11.10 22.06 -10.98
CA THR A 81 10.80 23.24 -11.77
C THR A 81 10.54 24.36 -10.77
N HIS A 82 11.57 25.17 -10.59
CA HIS A 82 11.52 26.43 -9.85
C HIS A 82 10.54 27.39 -10.54
N GLU A 83 9.25 27.23 -10.25
CA GLU A 83 8.20 28.26 -10.30
C GLU A 83 6.89 27.64 -9.76
N ALA A 84 6.91 27.21 -8.48
CA ALA A 84 5.70 26.73 -7.80
C ALA A 84 4.82 27.92 -7.40
N SER A 85 3.59 27.99 -7.93
CA SER A 85 2.60 28.96 -7.47
C SER A 85 2.20 28.69 -6.01
N ASP A 86 1.70 29.72 -5.32
CA ASP A 86 1.19 29.59 -3.94
C ASP A 86 0.11 28.51 -3.78
N ASP A 87 -0.57 28.14 -4.86
CA ASP A 87 -1.63 27.11 -4.87
C ASP A 87 -1.03 25.69 -4.89
N ALA A 88 0.01 25.45 -5.69
CA ALA A 88 0.72 24.18 -5.75
C ALA A 88 1.37 23.79 -4.40
N ASN A 89 1.89 24.79 -3.68
CA ASN A 89 2.43 24.60 -2.34
C ASN A 89 1.35 24.24 -1.30
N LYS A 90 0.14 24.77 -1.44
CA LYS A 90 -0.99 24.41 -0.56
C LYS A 90 -1.47 23.00 -0.81
N ASP A 91 -1.60 22.60 -2.08
CA ASP A 91 -2.02 21.26 -2.46
C ASP A 91 -1.01 20.19 -2.01
N THR A 92 0.28 20.46 -2.20
CA THR A 92 1.36 19.60 -1.70
C THR A 92 1.32 19.45 -0.18
N ARG A 93 1.08 20.55 0.55
CA ARG A 93 0.95 20.51 2.02
C ARG A 93 -0.29 19.73 2.46
N GLN A 94 -1.42 19.89 1.77
CA GLN A 94 -2.64 19.16 2.07
C GLN A 94 -2.48 17.66 1.80
N SER A 95 -1.91 17.28 0.65
CA SER A 95 -1.63 15.89 0.31
C SER A 95 -0.72 15.25 1.36
N ASN A 96 0.34 15.95 1.79
CA ASN A 96 1.22 15.49 2.86
C ASN A 96 0.49 15.27 4.20
N GLN A 97 -0.41 16.17 4.59
CA GLN A 97 -1.23 15.98 5.79
C GLN A 97 -2.15 14.76 5.69
N LEU A 98 -2.75 14.52 4.52
CA LEU A 98 -3.60 13.35 4.30
C LEU A 98 -2.78 12.05 4.32
N LEU A 99 -1.55 12.08 3.78
CA LEU A 99 -0.60 10.99 3.89
C LEU A 99 -0.24 10.72 5.36
N ASP A 100 -0.03 11.75 6.18
CA ASP A 100 0.27 11.57 7.62
C ASP A 100 -0.88 10.89 8.36
N ILE A 101 -2.12 11.34 8.13
CA ILE A 101 -3.32 10.72 8.72
C ILE A 101 -3.46 9.26 8.26
N THR A 102 -3.17 8.98 6.99
CA THR A 102 -3.20 7.62 6.46
C THR A 102 -2.14 6.73 7.12
N GLY A 103 -0.95 7.27 7.35
CA GLY A 103 0.14 6.61 8.08
C GLY A 103 -0.24 6.26 9.50
N ASP A 104 -0.85 7.19 10.24
CA ASP A 104 -1.36 6.96 11.59
C ASP A 104 -2.35 5.79 11.64
N ILE A 105 -3.30 5.76 10.70
CA ILE A 105 -4.31 4.71 10.60
C ILE A 105 -3.67 3.35 10.30
N LEU A 106 -2.76 3.28 9.31
CA LEU A 106 -2.06 2.05 8.97
C LEU A 106 -1.20 1.54 10.14
N GLN A 107 -0.48 2.45 10.81
CA GLN A 107 0.32 2.10 11.98
C GLN A 107 -0.54 1.59 13.14
N GLN A 108 -1.72 2.18 13.36
CA GLN A 108 -2.67 1.71 14.38
C GLN A 108 -3.18 0.29 14.08
N ILE A 109 -3.54 -0.01 12.82
CA ILE A 109 -3.95 -1.36 12.39
C ILE A 109 -2.80 -2.36 12.54
N VAL A 110 -1.58 -1.95 12.20
CA VAL A 110 -0.40 -2.82 12.31
C VAL A 110 -0.09 -3.19 13.75
N ARG A 111 -0.14 -2.21 14.66
CA ARG A 111 0.12 -2.41 16.09
C ARG A 111 -0.96 -3.20 16.81
N SER A 112 -2.20 -3.21 16.32
CA SER A 112 -3.30 -3.96 16.93
C SER A 112 -3.29 -5.45 16.62
N GLY A 113 -2.37 -5.93 15.77
CA GLY A 113 -2.33 -7.32 15.32
C GLY A 113 -3.34 -7.65 14.22
N GLY A 114 -4.10 -6.67 13.71
CA GLY A 114 -5.06 -6.84 12.62
C GLY A 114 -4.43 -6.92 11.21
N SER A 115 -3.11 -7.11 11.11
CA SER A 115 -2.41 -7.07 9.83
C SER A 115 -2.57 -8.35 9.03
N ASN A 116 -2.97 -8.19 7.77
CA ASN A 116 -2.92 -9.23 6.75
C ASN A 116 -2.03 -8.78 5.59
N ALA A 117 -1.86 -9.64 4.58
CA ALA A 117 -1.04 -9.34 3.41
C ALA A 117 -1.44 -8.02 2.70
N ALA A 118 -2.73 -7.69 2.66
CA ALA A 118 -3.19 -6.47 2.01
C ALA A 118 -2.82 -5.22 2.80
N ILE A 119 -2.95 -5.26 4.14
CA ILE A 119 -2.52 -4.15 5.02
C ILE A 119 -1.01 -3.93 4.93
N TRP A 120 -0.21 -4.99 4.92
CA TRP A 120 1.25 -4.86 4.72
C TRP A 120 1.59 -4.23 3.37
N GLY A 121 0.86 -4.58 2.31
CA GLY A 121 1.01 -3.95 1.00
C GLY A 121 0.69 -2.45 1.00
N LEU A 122 -0.38 -2.04 1.68
CA LEU A 122 -0.74 -0.62 1.83
C LEU A 122 0.29 0.14 2.67
N TYR A 123 0.78 -0.48 3.75
CA TYR A 123 1.80 0.14 4.59
C TYR A 123 3.14 0.29 3.86
N ALA A 124 3.50 -0.69 3.03
CA ALA A 124 4.65 -0.58 2.14
C ALA A 124 4.51 0.57 1.13
N ARG A 125 3.35 0.69 0.48
CA ARG A 125 3.05 1.81 -0.45
C ARG A 125 3.22 3.15 0.25
N TRP A 126 2.63 3.31 1.44
CA TRP A 126 2.75 4.53 2.23
C TRP A 126 4.20 4.88 2.57
N HIS A 127 5.00 3.92 3.02
CA HIS A 127 6.44 4.14 3.26
C HIS A 127 7.18 4.53 1.99
N LYS A 128 6.84 3.93 0.84
CA LYS A 128 7.44 4.29 -0.45
C LYS A 128 7.11 5.72 -0.84
N THR A 129 5.86 6.15 -0.72
CA THR A 129 5.44 7.54 -1.00
C THR A 129 6.15 8.54 -0.09
N LYS A 130 6.48 8.14 1.15
CA LYS A 130 7.30 8.97 2.08
C LYS A 130 8.81 8.90 1.82
N GLY A 131 9.27 8.15 0.82
CA GLY A 131 10.70 7.96 0.51
C GLY A 131 11.44 7.01 1.47
N ASN A 132 10.73 6.33 2.38
CA ASN A 132 11.32 5.45 3.37
C ASN A 132 11.51 4.03 2.82
N LEU A 133 12.48 3.85 1.92
CA LEU A 133 12.69 2.58 1.21
C LEU A 133 12.99 1.39 2.15
N ILE A 134 13.75 1.60 3.23
CA ILE A 134 14.04 0.53 4.20
C ILE A 134 12.74 0.02 4.84
N ALA A 135 11.93 0.91 5.40
CA ALA A 135 10.66 0.54 6.03
C ALA A 135 9.64 -0.02 5.00
N CYS A 136 9.69 0.48 3.76
CA CYS A 136 8.94 -0.11 2.64
C CYS A 136 9.32 -1.58 2.43
N SER A 137 10.62 -1.88 2.34
CA SER A 137 11.12 -3.25 2.16
C SER A 137 10.74 -4.17 3.34
N GLU A 138 10.76 -3.66 4.57
CA GLU A 138 10.35 -4.42 5.75
C GLU A 138 8.85 -4.74 5.77
N ALA A 139 8.01 -3.83 5.25
CA ALA A 139 6.57 -4.05 5.12
C ALA A 139 6.28 -5.04 3.98
N LEU A 140 6.95 -4.91 2.83
CA LEU A 140 6.85 -5.85 1.71
C LEU A 140 7.30 -7.26 2.10
N LEU A 141 8.37 -7.39 2.89
CA LEU A 141 8.80 -8.70 3.40
C LEU A 141 7.74 -9.36 4.28
N LYS A 142 7.05 -8.58 5.13
CA LYS A 142 5.92 -9.08 5.93
C LYS A 142 4.71 -9.43 5.06
N GLN A 143 4.45 -8.68 3.99
CA GLN A 143 3.44 -9.03 2.99
C GLN A 143 3.76 -10.38 2.31
N VAL A 144 4.97 -10.54 1.79
CA VAL A 144 5.44 -11.78 1.13
C VAL A 144 5.29 -12.96 2.08
N ARG A 145 5.76 -12.85 3.32
CA ARG A 145 5.61 -13.90 4.35
C ARG A 145 4.16 -14.23 4.67
N SER A 146 3.27 -13.23 4.68
CA SER A 146 1.83 -13.45 4.90
C SER A 146 1.15 -14.19 3.74
N LEU A 147 1.71 -14.07 2.53
CA LEU A 147 1.23 -14.77 1.33
C LEU A 147 1.90 -16.15 1.16
N GLN A 148 3.06 -16.35 1.78
CA GLN A 148 3.83 -17.59 1.79
C GLN A 148 3.17 -18.63 2.73
N GLY A 149 2.03 -19.17 2.31
CA GLY A 149 1.27 -20.20 3.02
C GLY A 149 1.26 -21.55 2.29
N SER A 150 0.78 -22.59 2.97
CA SER A 150 0.78 -23.99 2.49
C SER A 150 0.04 -24.23 1.15
N GLY A 151 -0.84 -23.31 0.74
CA GLY A 151 -1.57 -23.40 -0.53
C GLY A 151 -0.91 -22.72 -1.73
N LEU A 152 0.30 -22.16 -1.57
CA LEU A 152 0.95 -21.38 -2.63
C LEU A 152 1.18 -22.20 -3.91
N LEU A 153 1.58 -23.48 -3.77
CA LEU A 153 1.95 -24.37 -4.88
C LEU A 153 0.76 -24.89 -5.69
N HIS A 154 -0.45 -24.75 -5.18
CA HIS A 154 -1.64 -25.38 -5.76
C HIS A 154 -2.74 -24.37 -6.10
N ASP A 155 -2.46 -23.07 -5.98
CA ASP A 155 -3.42 -22.00 -6.20
C ASP A 155 -2.76 -20.88 -7.01
N GLN A 156 -3.05 -20.85 -8.30
CA GLN A 156 -2.50 -19.87 -9.23
C GLN A 156 -2.81 -18.43 -8.82
N MET A 157 -3.99 -18.16 -8.23
CA MET A 157 -4.34 -16.81 -7.77
C MET A 157 -3.53 -16.41 -6.54
N LYS A 158 -3.25 -17.34 -5.62
CA LYS A 158 -2.35 -17.08 -4.48
C LYS A 158 -0.91 -16.90 -4.96
N PHE A 159 -0.46 -17.72 -5.90
CA PHE A 159 0.85 -17.58 -6.54
C PHE A 159 0.99 -16.21 -7.19
N ALA A 160 0.02 -15.77 -7.99
CA ALA A 160 0.06 -14.47 -8.65
C ALA A 160 0.22 -13.30 -7.65
N LYS A 161 -0.53 -13.32 -6.54
CA LYS A 161 -0.40 -12.31 -5.46
C LYS A 161 0.97 -12.35 -4.79
N TYR A 162 1.47 -13.55 -4.50
CA TYR A 162 2.79 -13.74 -3.90
C TYR A 162 3.93 -13.30 -4.82
N ALA A 163 3.85 -13.65 -6.11
CA ALA A 163 4.81 -13.26 -7.13
C ALA A 163 4.82 -11.73 -7.29
N GLN A 164 3.65 -11.09 -7.36
CA GLN A 164 3.55 -9.63 -7.44
C GLN A 164 4.17 -8.94 -6.21
N ALA A 165 3.93 -9.45 -4.99
CA ALA A 165 4.54 -8.91 -3.78
C ALA A 165 6.06 -9.11 -3.76
N SER A 166 6.54 -10.27 -4.23
CA SER A 166 7.97 -10.59 -4.35
C SER A 166 8.67 -9.68 -5.34
N LEU A 167 8.07 -9.44 -6.52
CA LEU A 167 8.60 -8.51 -7.51
C LEU A 167 8.70 -7.09 -6.98
N LYS A 168 7.67 -6.61 -6.26
CA LYS A 168 7.70 -5.29 -5.61
C LYS A 168 8.83 -5.20 -4.59
N LEU A 169 9.03 -6.24 -3.78
CA LEU A 169 10.13 -6.31 -2.80
C LEU A 169 11.50 -6.24 -3.49
N CYS A 170 11.72 -7.04 -4.53
CA CYS A 170 12.96 -7.06 -5.31
C CYS A 170 13.26 -5.71 -5.95
N LYS A 171 12.25 -5.03 -6.52
CA LYS A 171 12.43 -3.67 -7.07
C LYS A 171 12.87 -2.66 -6.02
N VAL A 172 12.30 -2.70 -4.82
CA VAL A 172 12.73 -1.82 -3.72
C VAL A 172 14.14 -2.17 -3.25
N TYR A 173 14.53 -3.45 -3.23
CA TYR A 173 15.91 -3.85 -2.94
C TYR A 173 16.91 -3.33 -3.98
N MET A 174 16.57 -3.36 -5.27
CA MET A 174 17.39 -2.76 -6.33
C MET A 174 17.51 -1.24 -6.16
N GLU A 175 16.43 -0.56 -5.76
CA GLU A 175 16.40 0.88 -5.47
C GLU A 175 17.27 1.26 -4.25
N ILE A 176 17.20 0.48 -3.16
CA ILE A 176 18.07 0.64 -1.98
C ILE A 176 19.54 0.40 -2.36
N SER A 177 19.82 -0.65 -3.12
CA SER A 177 21.18 -0.95 -3.57
C SER A 177 21.76 0.19 -4.41
N SER A 178 20.97 0.71 -5.35
CA SER A 178 21.37 1.82 -6.23
C SER A 178 21.64 3.11 -5.44
N SER A 179 20.83 3.40 -4.41
CA SER A 179 20.98 4.62 -3.60
C SER A 179 22.10 4.54 -2.57
N THR A 180 22.42 3.35 -2.06
CA THR A 180 23.44 3.16 -1.01
C THR A 180 24.79 2.68 -1.55
N GLY A 181 24.84 2.18 -2.78
CA GLY A 181 25.99 1.46 -3.34
C GLY A 181 26.24 0.08 -2.71
N SER A 182 25.38 -0.38 -1.81
CA SER A 182 25.49 -1.68 -1.13
C SER A 182 24.90 -2.79 -1.99
N ARG A 183 25.61 -3.92 -2.11
CA ARG A 183 25.09 -5.15 -2.75
C ARG A 183 24.28 -6.06 -1.81
N ARG A 184 24.15 -5.71 -0.53
CA ARG A 184 23.52 -6.58 0.50
C ARG A 184 22.08 -6.92 0.16
N GLU A 185 21.32 -5.92 -0.27
CA GLU A 185 19.91 -6.05 -0.63
C GLU A 185 19.74 -6.88 -1.92
N LEU A 186 20.66 -6.74 -2.89
CA LEU A 186 20.66 -7.55 -4.11
C LEU A 186 20.88 -9.05 -3.81
N LEU A 187 21.86 -9.37 -2.96
CA LEU A 187 22.12 -10.77 -2.56
C LEU A 187 20.91 -11.37 -1.83
N THR A 188 20.23 -10.56 -1.01
CA THR A 188 19.00 -10.98 -0.32
C THR A 188 17.87 -11.25 -1.32
N ALA A 189 17.71 -10.36 -2.32
CA ALA A 189 16.73 -10.52 -3.39
C ALA A 189 17.01 -11.76 -4.26
N GLU A 190 18.27 -12.01 -4.60
CA GLU A 190 18.70 -13.17 -5.38
C GLU A 190 18.35 -14.49 -4.68
N MET A 191 18.68 -14.60 -3.39
CA MET A 191 18.34 -15.79 -2.59
C MET A 191 16.84 -16.01 -2.50
N HIS A 192 16.06 -14.93 -2.29
CA HIS A 192 14.60 -14.98 -2.26
C HIS A 192 14.04 -15.55 -3.57
N LEU A 193 14.41 -14.97 -4.71
CA LEU A 193 13.90 -15.39 -6.01
C LEU A 193 14.34 -16.81 -6.40
N LYS A 194 15.60 -17.19 -6.14
CA LYS A 194 16.06 -18.58 -6.35
C LYS A 194 15.22 -19.58 -5.58
N SER A 195 14.93 -19.28 -4.30
CA SER A 195 14.09 -20.14 -3.47
C SER A 195 12.66 -20.19 -3.99
N THR A 196 12.08 -19.04 -4.37
CA THR A 196 10.73 -18.94 -4.91
C THR A 196 10.59 -19.76 -6.18
N LEU A 197 11.43 -19.52 -7.20
CA LEU A 197 11.35 -20.20 -8.50
C LEU A 197 11.50 -21.71 -8.35
N LYS A 198 12.41 -22.16 -7.47
CA LYS A 198 12.55 -23.59 -7.15
C LYS A 198 11.27 -24.18 -6.56
N GLN A 199 10.60 -23.46 -5.66
CA GLN A 199 9.39 -23.94 -5.00
C GLN A 199 8.20 -23.94 -5.96
N THR A 200 8.08 -22.94 -6.83
CA THR A 200 6.88 -22.68 -7.65
C THR A 200 7.03 -23.16 -9.10
N MET A 201 7.86 -24.18 -9.35
CA MET A 201 8.16 -24.69 -10.68
C MET A 201 6.92 -25.16 -11.47
N ASP A 202 5.89 -25.61 -10.76
CA ASP A 202 4.59 -26.01 -11.33
C ASP A 202 3.87 -24.85 -12.05
N PHE A 203 4.27 -23.60 -11.81
CA PHE A 203 3.75 -22.41 -12.47
C PHE A 203 4.68 -21.85 -13.56
N SER A 204 5.67 -22.62 -14.02
CA SER A 204 6.69 -22.16 -14.99
C SER A 204 6.11 -21.56 -16.29
N ASP A 205 4.92 -21.99 -16.71
CA ASP A 205 4.25 -21.47 -17.91
C ASP A 205 3.55 -20.11 -17.70
N THR A 206 3.40 -19.68 -16.44
CA THR A 206 2.69 -18.43 -16.10
C THR A 206 3.54 -17.19 -16.33
N GLU A 207 2.89 -16.07 -16.64
CA GLU A 207 3.56 -14.78 -16.80
C GLU A 207 4.19 -14.29 -15.49
N GLU A 208 3.59 -14.62 -14.35
CA GLU A 208 4.12 -14.26 -13.03
C GLU A 208 5.43 -15.00 -12.71
N TYR A 209 5.55 -16.28 -13.10
CA TYR A 209 6.79 -17.02 -12.94
C TYR A 209 7.90 -16.46 -13.83
N LYS A 210 7.60 -16.21 -15.11
CA LYS A 210 8.55 -15.60 -16.05
C LYS A 210 9.01 -14.23 -15.58
N ALA A 211 8.11 -13.43 -15.01
CA ALA A 211 8.46 -12.13 -14.45
C ALA A 211 9.43 -12.24 -13.26
N LEU A 212 9.26 -13.25 -12.38
CA LEU A 212 10.19 -13.54 -11.29
C LEU A 212 11.57 -13.98 -11.81
N ASP A 213 11.59 -14.82 -12.84
CA ASP A 213 12.83 -15.30 -13.47
C ASP A 213 13.60 -14.16 -14.14
N ASN A 214 12.91 -13.32 -14.92
CA ASN A 214 13.49 -12.12 -15.52
C ASN A 214 14.06 -11.17 -14.46
N CYS A 215 13.36 -10.96 -13.34
CA CYS A 215 13.84 -10.14 -12.23
C CYS A 215 15.08 -10.74 -11.56
N LEU A 216 15.19 -12.07 -11.47
CA LEU A 216 16.38 -12.74 -10.96
C LEU A 216 17.59 -12.51 -11.87
N GLU A 217 17.41 -12.60 -13.19
CA GLU A 217 18.49 -12.32 -14.15
C GLU A 217 18.94 -10.85 -14.10
N GLU A 218 18.01 -9.91 -13.96
CA GLU A 218 18.33 -8.49 -13.73
C GLU A 218 19.18 -8.30 -12.47
N ILE A 219 18.78 -8.90 -11.34
CA ILE A 219 19.53 -8.84 -10.08
C ILE A 219 20.93 -9.43 -10.23
N LYS A 220 21.08 -10.58 -10.91
CA LYS A 220 22.40 -11.18 -11.16
C LYS A 220 23.31 -10.26 -11.97
N ASN A 221 22.76 -9.60 -12.99
CA ASN A 221 23.51 -8.64 -13.80
C ASN A 221 23.96 -7.44 -12.97
N LEU A 222 23.10 -6.91 -12.09
CA LEU A 222 23.46 -5.82 -11.16
C LEU A 222 24.53 -6.25 -10.15
N ILE A 223 24.47 -7.48 -9.63
CA ILE A 223 25.51 -8.02 -8.75
C ILE A 223 26.85 -8.16 -9.49
N ALA A 224 26.84 -8.64 -10.73
CA ALA A 224 28.05 -8.78 -11.53
C ALA A 224 28.67 -7.43 -11.91
N ALA A 225 27.84 -6.41 -12.19
CA ALA A 225 28.29 -5.05 -12.51
C ALA A 225 28.86 -4.29 -11.29
N THR A 226 28.59 -4.76 -10.08
CA THR A 226 29.09 -4.17 -8.81
C THR A 226 30.23 -4.98 -8.18
N ALA A 227 30.74 -5.99 -8.89
CA ALA A 227 31.87 -6.83 -8.51
C ALA A 227 33.21 -6.25 -9.02
#